data_AF-A0A3M9XM81-F1
#
_entry.id   AF-A0A3M9XM81-F1
#
_cell.length_a   1.000
_cell.length_b   1.000
_cell.length_c   1.000
_cell.angle_alpha   90.00
_cell.angle_beta   90.00
_cell.angle_gamma   90.00
#
_symmetry.space_group_name_H-M   'P 1'
#
loop_
_entity.id
_entity.type
_entity.pdbx_description
1 polymer ?
#
loop_
_entity_poly.entity_id
_entity_poly.type
_entity_poly.pdbx_seq_one_letter_code
_entity_poly.pdbx_strand_id
1 'polypeptide(L)'
;MPVAPTLSDSEAERTRAAVARHRAPAGRVNLAQLADDLGVRRSTAANRLRLLDIPLDTAPKFESLHLPSPDLTIEELIARRLEDSDRSMRADDARQIIPVKVNLNGPFGLFVMGDPHIDDQGCNFRLLKNHVELIKPHPHVVVGHIGDITNNWVGRLARLYADQSTTAREAWLLAEWLLNEIEPLFCILGNHDMWSGHGNPIDWILRHSPGVTEAHGVRLALRQPCGAETRVHARHNFKGTSIYNELHGLKREVLMGLRDHVLIAGHHHVGGDQGTVAPDGLVSQIVRVSGYKQADHYAKELGLKSAHIHASALIIIDPTEPDTSRGRAFCAPTVEKGLLILDALRRAYERSTE
;
A
#
# COMPACT_ATOMS: atom_id res chain seq x y z
N MET A 1 38.74 -54.70 -16.22
CA MET A 1 38.75 -53.43 -16.96
C MET A 1 38.74 -53.77 -18.45
N PRO A 2 37.64 -53.57 -19.20
CA PRO A 2 37.63 -53.77 -20.64
C PRO A 2 38.52 -52.70 -21.26
N VAL A 3 39.53 -53.11 -22.02
CA VAL A 3 40.38 -52.22 -22.81
C VAL A 3 39.47 -51.44 -23.76
N ALA A 4 39.51 -50.11 -23.69
CA ALA A 4 38.77 -49.28 -24.65
C ALA A 4 39.19 -49.71 -26.07
N PRO A 5 38.24 -49.91 -27.01
CA PRO A 5 38.58 -50.40 -28.34
C PRO A 5 39.48 -49.37 -29.04
N THR A 6 40.77 -49.69 -29.13
CA THR A 6 41.75 -48.94 -29.89
C THR A 6 41.72 -49.42 -31.33
N LEU A 7 41.79 -48.50 -32.31
CA LEU A 7 42.09 -48.91 -33.68
C LEU A 7 43.49 -49.53 -33.70
N SER A 8 43.68 -50.60 -34.48
CA SER A 8 45.03 -51.01 -34.87
C SER A 8 45.66 -49.94 -35.78
N ASP A 9 46.99 -49.86 -35.80
CA ASP A 9 47.73 -48.88 -36.62
C ASP A 9 47.36 -48.99 -38.11
N SER A 10 47.19 -50.23 -38.60
CA SER A 10 46.72 -50.52 -39.96
C SER A 10 45.33 -49.95 -40.26
N GLU A 11 44.39 -50.07 -39.31
CA GLU A 11 43.04 -49.50 -39.48
C GLU A 11 43.06 -47.98 -39.42
N ALA A 12 43.89 -47.39 -38.56
CA ALA A 12 44.05 -45.95 -38.44
C ALA A 12 44.61 -45.36 -39.74
N GLU A 13 45.65 -45.99 -40.28
CA GLU A 13 46.29 -45.58 -41.54
C GLU A 13 45.33 -45.72 -42.72
N ARG A 14 44.63 -46.86 -42.85
CA ARG A 14 43.60 -47.07 -43.88
C ARG A 14 42.48 -46.03 -43.79
N THR A 15 42.04 -45.69 -42.58
CA THR A 15 40.99 -44.70 -42.38
C THR A 15 41.45 -43.29 -42.74
N ARG A 16 42.67 -42.88 -42.36
CA ARG A 16 43.24 -41.59 -42.76
C ARG A 16 43.44 -41.49 -44.28
N ALA A 17 43.89 -42.57 -44.91
CA ALA A 17 44.05 -42.63 -46.36
C ALA A 17 42.72 -42.52 -47.11
N ALA A 18 41.67 -43.22 -46.64
CA ALA A 18 40.33 -43.11 -47.19
C ALA A 18 39.73 -41.71 -46.99
N VAL A 19 39.93 -41.12 -45.81
CA VAL A 19 39.56 -39.72 -45.53
C VAL A 19 40.25 -38.76 -46.51
N ALA A 20 41.55 -38.95 -46.78
CA ALA A 20 42.29 -38.11 -47.71
C ALA A 20 41.76 -38.21 -49.16
N ARG A 21 41.38 -39.42 -49.60
CA ARG A 21 40.79 -39.64 -50.95
C ARG A 21 39.42 -39.00 -51.11
N HIS A 22 38.61 -39.03 -50.05
CA HIS A 22 37.23 -38.53 -50.06
C HIS A 22 37.10 -37.13 -49.46
N ARG A 23 38.21 -36.43 -49.24
CA ARG A 23 38.22 -35.07 -48.71
C ARG A 23 37.82 -34.09 -49.81
N ALA A 24 36.66 -33.48 -49.68
CA ALA A 24 36.25 -32.40 -50.56
C ALA A 24 37.15 -31.15 -50.34
N PRO A 25 37.19 -30.18 -51.29
CA PRO A 25 38.04 -28.97 -51.20
C PRO A 25 37.83 -28.14 -49.92
N ALA A 26 36.66 -28.25 -49.28
CA ALA A 26 36.33 -27.60 -48.01
C ALA A 26 36.71 -28.42 -46.76
N GLY A 27 37.53 -29.47 -46.90
CA GLY A 27 37.97 -30.33 -45.79
C GLY A 27 36.96 -31.39 -45.33
N ARG A 28 35.84 -31.55 -46.06
CA ARG A 28 34.66 -32.35 -45.67
C ARG A 28 34.75 -33.81 -46.12
N VAL A 29 34.18 -34.74 -45.35
CA VAL A 29 34.14 -36.19 -45.67
C VAL A 29 32.71 -36.71 -45.61
N ASN A 30 32.23 -37.32 -46.70
CA ASN A 30 30.92 -37.98 -46.73
C ASN A 30 31.00 -39.37 -46.08
N LEU A 31 30.29 -39.57 -44.96
CA LEU A 31 30.32 -40.81 -44.19
C LEU A 31 29.85 -42.05 -44.98
N ALA A 32 28.93 -41.88 -45.93
CA ALA A 32 28.46 -42.99 -46.76
C ALA A 32 29.57 -43.48 -47.70
N GLN A 33 30.21 -42.56 -48.41
CA GLN A 33 31.31 -42.87 -49.33
C GLN A 33 32.52 -43.44 -48.58
N LEU A 34 32.83 -42.90 -47.41
CA LEU A 34 33.91 -43.40 -46.57
C LEU A 34 33.66 -44.84 -46.10
N ALA A 35 32.43 -45.16 -45.71
CA ALA A 35 32.06 -46.50 -45.27
C ALA A 35 32.18 -47.53 -46.41
N ASP A 36 31.76 -47.15 -47.62
CA ASP A 36 31.85 -47.99 -48.81
C ASP A 36 33.32 -48.24 -49.23
N ASP A 37 34.18 -47.21 -49.24
CA ASP A 37 35.62 -47.34 -49.55
C ASP A 37 36.37 -48.21 -48.52
N LEU A 38 36.02 -48.08 -47.24
CA LEU A 38 36.60 -48.90 -46.18
C LEU A 38 36.04 -50.33 -46.14
N GLY A 39 34.94 -50.61 -46.84
CA GLY A 39 34.22 -51.89 -46.79
C GLY A 39 33.62 -52.19 -45.41
N VAL A 40 33.22 -51.16 -44.66
CA VAL A 40 32.69 -51.30 -43.29
C VAL A 40 31.31 -50.66 -43.16
N ARG A 41 30.58 -50.99 -42.08
CA ARG A 41 29.30 -50.32 -41.79
C ARG A 41 29.52 -48.84 -41.49
N ARG A 42 28.55 -47.97 -41.83
CA ARG A 42 28.60 -46.52 -41.54
C ARG A 42 28.83 -46.20 -40.07
N SER A 43 28.26 -46.98 -39.15
CA SER A 43 28.50 -46.85 -37.71
C SER A 43 29.95 -47.15 -37.33
N THR A 44 30.58 -48.14 -37.97
CA THR A 44 32.00 -48.45 -37.80
C THR A 44 32.88 -47.34 -38.35
N ALA A 45 32.59 -46.82 -39.55
CA ALA A 45 33.31 -45.70 -40.13
C ALA A 45 33.20 -44.43 -39.25
N ALA A 46 32.00 -44.12 -38.74
CA ALA A 46 31.79 -43.00 -37.82
C ALA A 46 32.56 -43.16 -36.51
N ASN A 47 32.58 -44.37 -35.94
CA ASN A 47 33.35 -44.64 -34.73
C ASN A 47 34.86 -44.52 -34.97
N ARG A 48 35.36 -44.95 -36.14
CA ARG A 48 36.78 -44.77 -36.51
C ARG A 48 37.15 -43.29 -36.68
N LEU A 49 36.29 -42.49 -37.31
CA LEU A 49 36.48 -41.04 -37.40
C LEU A 49 36.52 -40.39 -36.01
N ARG A 50 35.60 -40.78 -35.12
CA ARG A 50 35.56 -40.30 -33.72
C ARG A 50 36.85 -40.67 -32.96
N LEU A 51 37.34 -41.90 -33.12
CA LEU A 51 38.57 -42.36 -32.48
C LEU A 51 39.84 -41.71 -33.05
N LEU A 52 39.77 -41.17 -34.27
CA LEU A 52 40.84 -40.41 -34.92
C LEU A 52 40.67 -38.89 -34.80
N ASP A 53 39.67 -38.42 -34.05
CA ASP A 53 39.30 -37.02 -33.85
C ASP A 53 39.05 -36.25 -35.16
N ILE A 54 38.45 -36.93 -36.14
CA ILE A 54 38.06 -36.35 -37.43
C ILE A 54 36.57 -35.97 -37.36
N PRO A 55 36.21 -34.67 -37.41
CA PRO A 55 34.83 -34.22 -37.24
C PRO A 55 33.92 -34.66 -38.39
N LEU A 56 32.70 -35.08 -38.04
CA LEU A 56 31.62 -35.37 -38.98
C LEU A 56 30.79 -34.10 -39.21
N ASP A 57 30.45 -33.81 -40.46
CA ASP A 57 29.58 -32.69 -40.82
C ASP A 57 28.11 -33.06 -40.54
N THR A 58 27.47 -32.38 -39.58
CA THR A 58 26.02 -32.42 -39.37
C THR A 58 25.41 -31.06 -39.68
N ALA A 59 25.43 -30.67 -40.95
CA ALA A 59 24.69 -29.48 -41.39
C ALA A 59 23.20 -29.59 -41.01
N PRO A 60 22.58 -28.52 -40.47
CA PRO A 60 21.15 -28.49 -40.21
C PRO A 60 20.36 -28.68 -41.53
N LYS A 61 19.28 -29.47 -41.48
CA LYS A 61 18.55 -29.95 -42.66
C LYS A 61 17.63 -28.91 -43.31
N PHE A 62 17.50 -27.72 -42.73
CA PHE A 62 16.68 -26.63 -43.23
C PHE A 62 17.10 -25.31 -42.59
N GLU A 63 16.83 -24.22 -43.30
CA GLU A 63 16.83 -22.86 -42.75
C GLU A 63 15.37 -22.39 -42.71
N SER A 64 14.93 -21.87 -41.57
CA SER A 64 13.60 -21.28 -41.40
C SER A 64 13.71 -19.77 -41.31
N LEU A 65 12.85 -19.04 -42.03
CA LEU A 65 12.69 -17.60 -41.84
C LEU A 65 12.12 -17.33 -40.45
N HIS A 66 12.71 -16.39 -39.71
CA HIS A 66 12.19 -15.93 -38.44
C HIS A 66 10.91 -15.12 -38.71
N LEU A 67 9.76 -15.63 -38.27
CA LEU A 67 8.49 -14.91 -38.41
C LEU A 67 8.42 -13.80 -37.34
N PRO A 68 7.87 -12.62 -37.64
CA PRO A 68 7.68 -11.57 -36.65
C PRO A 68 6.70 -12.05 -35.56
N SER A 69 7.07 -11.86 -34.29
CA SER A 69 6.21 -12.13 -33.14
C SER A 69 5.48 -10.84 -32.72
N PRO A 70 4.20 -10.90 -32.34
CA PRO A 70 3.52 -9.78 -31.68
C PRO A 70 3.96 -9.60 -30.22
N ASP A 71 4.70 -10.55 -29.67
CA ASP A 71 5.18 -10.51 -28.29
C ASP A 71 6.41 -9.62 -28.15
N LEU A 72 6.49 -8.95 -26.99
CA LEU A 72 7.69 -8.20 -26.62
C LEU A 72 8.89 -9.16 -26.48
N THR A 73 10.04 -8.71 -26.95
CA THR A 73 11.33 -9.36 -26.68
C THR A 73 11.62 -9.35 -25.18
N ILE A 74 12.51 -10.25 -24.73
CA ILE A 74 12.89 -10.29 -23.32
C ILE A 74 13.56 -8.97 -22.89
N GLU A 75 14.32 -8.33 -23.79
CA GLU A 75 14.93 -7.04 -23.56
C GLU A 75 13.90 -5.92 -23.37
N GLU A 76 12.85 -5.87 -24.20
CA GLU A 76 11.75 -4.91 -24.06
C GLU A 76 10.94 -5.14 -22.77
N LEU A 77 10.72 -6.41 -22.41
CA LEU A 77 10.05 -6.76 -21.15
C LEU A 77 10.88 -6.32 -19.95
N ILE A 78 12.20 -6.56 -19.96
CA ILE A 78 13.10 -6.14 -18.88
C ILE A 78 13.09 -4.61 -18.76
N ALA A 79 13.21 -3.87 -19.87
CA ALA A 79 13.21 -2.41 -19.87
C ALA A 79 11.90 -1.85 -19.26
N ARG A 80 10.74 -2.38 -19.68
CA ARG A 80 9.44 -1.99 -19.12
C ARG A 80 9.33 -2.31 -17.62
N ARG A 81 9.84 -3.47 -17.19
CA ARG A 81 9.81 -3.88 -15.78
C ARG A 81 10.71 -3.02 -14.91
N LEU A 82 11.86 -2.59 -15.40
CA LEU A 82 12.73 -1.65 -14.69
C LEU A 82 12.01 -0.32 -14.47
N GLU A 83 11.40 0.25 -15.52
CA GLU A 83 10.66 1.51 -15.41
C GLU A 83 9.45 1.40 -14.45
N ASP A 84 8.67 0.33 -14.57
CA ASP A 84 7.53 0.07 -13.68
C ASP A 84 7.98 -0.10 -12.23
N SER A 85 9.10 -0.80 -12.00
CA SER A 85 9.70 -1.01 -10.68
C SER A 85 10.18 0.31 -10.08
N ASP A 86 10.97 1.10 -10.81
CA ASP A 86 11.51 2.37 -10.34
C ASP A 86 10.39 3.38 -10.04
N ARG A 87 9.32 3.38 -10.85
CA ARG A 87 8.14 4.20 -10.59
C ARG A 87 7.42 3.74 -9.32
N SER A 88 7.23 2.44 -9.14
CA SER A 88 6.59 1.88 -7.94
C SER A 88 7.40 2.15 -6.68
N MET A 89 8.73 1.98 -6.72
CA MET A 89 9.62 2.20 -5.58
C MET A 89 9.64 3.68 -5.18
N ARG A 90 9.81 4.60 -6.14
CA ARG A 90 9.74 6.05 -5.85
C ARG A 90 8.40 6.46 -5.25
N ALA A 91 7.30 5.86 -5.74
CA ALA A 91 5.97 6.12 -5.23
C ALA A 91 5.78 5.60 -3.80
N ASP A 92 6.37 4.44 -3.45
CA ASP A 92 6.35 3.88 -2.10
C ASP A 92 7.24 4.71 -1.14
N ASP A 93 8.46 5.04 -1.55
CA ASP A 93 9.40 5.86 -0.77
C ASP A 93 8.81 7.22 -0.42
N ALA A 94 8.13 7.88 -1.38
CA ALA A 94 7.46 9.16 -1.16
C ALA A 94 6.30 9.08 -0.15
N ARG A 95 5.73 7.89 0.07
CA ARG A 95 4.61 7.65 1.01
C ARG A 95 5.07 7.24 2.41
N GLN A 96 6.35 6.94 2.61
CA GLN A 96 6.90 6.60 3.94
C GLN A 96 6.66 7.70 4.97
N ILE A 97 6.78 8.96 4.56
CA ILE A 97 6.31 10.13 5.30
C ILE A 97 6.06 11.29 4.34
N ILE A 98 4.82 11.78 4.28
CA ILE A 98 4.41 12.83 3.35
C ILE A 98 4.54 14.19 4.05
N PRO A 99 5.43 15.08 3.59
CA PRO A 99 5.54 16.43 4.15
C PRO A 99 4.32 17.27 3.72
N VAL A 100 3.61 17.84 4.68
CA VAL A 100 2.46 18.72 4.42
C VAL A 100 2.70 20.08 5.09
N LYS A 101 2.59 21.15 4.31
CA LYS A 101 2.68 22.51 4.84
C LYS A 101 1.33 22.90 5.43
N VAL A 102 1.28 23.11 6.74
CA VAL A 102 0.10 23.63 7.43
C VAL A 102 0.25 25.14 7.51
N ASN A 103 -0.64 25.90 6.84
CA ASN A 103 -0.57 27.37 6.80
C ASN A 103 -1.14 28.03 8.08
N LEU A 104 -1.11 27.32 9.21
CA LEU A 104 -1.54 27.79 10.51
C LEU A 104 -0.31 27.92 11.42
N ASN A 105 -0.05 29.13 11.91
CA ASN A 105 0.99 29.37 12.90
C ASN A 105 0.38 29.31 14.31
N GLY A 106 1.13 28.82 15.31
CA GLY A 106 0.62 28.64 16.67
C GLY A 106 -0.29 27.40 16.85
N PRO A 107 -1.02 27.30 17.97
CA PRO A 107 -1.89 26.15 18.26
C PRO A 107 -2.95 25.95 17.18
N PHE A 108 -3.26 24.70 16.84
CA PHE A 108 -4.34 24.34 15.92
C PHE A 108 -4.99 23.00 16.34
N GLY A 109 -6.20 22.76 15.85
CA GLY A 109 -6.93 21.51 16.05
C GLY A 109 -6.82 20.59 14.85
N LEU A 110 -6.59 19.30 15.10
CA LEU A 110 -6.83 18.23 14.16
C LEU A 110 -8.13 17.53 14.56
N PHE A 111 -9.21 17.83 13.85
CA PHE A 111 -10.48 17.13 14.01
C PHE A 111 -10.44 15.83 13.21
N VAL A 112 -10.69 14.71 13.87
CA VAL A 112 -10.67 13.38 13.27
C VAL A 112 -12.04 12.76 13.36
N MET A 113 -12.51 12.26 12.23
CA MET A 113 -13.71 11.43 12.15
C MET A 113 -13.43 10.17 11.32
N GLY A 114 -14.30 9.18 11.44
CA GLY A 114 -14.19 7.92 10.72
C GLY A 114 -15.40 7.05 10.99
N ASP A 115 -15.55 5.98 10.23
CA ASP A 115 -16.61 4.99 10.36
C ASP A 115 -18.00 5.62 10.49
N PRO A 116 -18.36 6.65 9.69
CA PRO A 116 -19.71 7.17 9.77
C PRO A 116 -20.73 6.16 9.26
N HIS A 117 -20.37 5.31 8.28
CA HIS A 117 -21.31 4.47 7.53
C HIS A 117 -22.56 5.29 7.20
N ILE A 118 -22.35 6.43 6.54
CA ILE A 118 -23.29 7.56 6.48
C ILE A 118 -24.65 7.18 5.87
N ASP A 119 -24.67 6.11 5.09
CA ASP A 119 -25.81 5.53 4.39
C ASP A 119 -26.60 4.51 5.25
N ASP A 120 -26.09 4.13 6.41
CA ASP A 120 -26.72 3.23 7.38
C ASP A 120 -27.72 3.97 8.29
N GLN A 121 -28.89 3.38 8.54
CA GLN A 121 -29.87 3.94 9.48
C GLN A 121 -29.36 4.01 10.92
N GLY A 122 -28.32 3.22 11.25
CA GLY A 122 -27.65 3.23 12.53
C GLY A 122 -26.59 4.33 12.70
N CYS A 123 -26.29 5.09 11.65
CA CYS A 123 -25.48 6.30 11.74
C CYS A 123 -26.22 7.37 12.57
N ASN A 124 -25.55 7.91 13.60
CA ASN A 124 -26.01 9.10 14.31
C ASN A 124 -25.77 10.35 13.45
N PHE A 125 -26.59 10.47 12.40
CA PHE A 125 -26.47 11.52 11.40
C PHE A 125 -26.65 12.92 12.00
N ARG A 126 -27.44 13.06 13.07
CA ARG A 126 -27.60 14.33 13.78
C ARG A 126 -26.28 14.79 14.39
N LEU A 127 -25.56 13.90 15.09
CA LEU A 127 -24.26 14.22 15.66
C LEU A 127 -23.23 14.51 14.56
N LEU A 128 -23.20 13.69 13.51
CA LEU A 128 -22.32 13.87 12.36
C LEU A 128 -22.50 15.26 11.73
N LYS A 129 -23.74 15.61 11.39
CA LYS A 129 -24.09 16.90 10.80
C LYS A 129 -23.73 18.06 11.72
N ASN A 130 -24.02 17.95 13.02
CA ASN A 130 -23.66 18.98 14.00
C ASN A 130 -22.14 19.20 14.06
N HIS A 131 -21.33 18.13 14.06
CA HIS A 131 -19.88 18.27 14.05
C HIS A 131 -19.36 18.89 12.75
N VAL A 132 -19.90 18.53 11.59
CA VAL A 132 -19.56 19.16 10.31
C VAL A 132 -19.84 20.67 10.36
N GLU A 133 -21.04 21.07 10.81
CA GLU A 133 -21.43 22.47 10.92
C GLU A 133 -20.59 23.26 11.93
N LEU A 134 -20.11 22.59 12.99
CA LEU A 134 -19.27 23.20 14.01
C LEU A 134 -17.82 23.38 13.55
N ILE A 135 -17.28 22.41 12.81
CA ILE A 135 -15.87 22.37 12.43
C ILE A 135 -15.60 23.14 11.14
N LYS A 136 -16.48 23.03 10.13
CA LYS A 136 -16.32 23.68 8.82
C LYS A 136 -15.96 25.18 8.89
N PRO A 137 -16.62 26.01 9.72
CA PRO A 137 -16.30 27.44 9.77
C PRO A 137 -15.07 27.78 10.63
N HIS A 138 -14.46 26.81 11.33
CA HIS A 138 -13.43 27.11 12.33
C HIS A 138 -12.05 27.33 11.70
N PRO A 139 -11.44 28.53 11.84
CA PRO A 139 -10.25 28.92 11.07
C PRO A 139 -8.95 28.19 11.47
N HIS A 140 -8.94 27.56 12.65
CA HIS A 140 -7.75 26.91 13.21
C HIS A 140 -7.92 25.39 13.35
N VAL A 141 -8.86 24.79 12.62
CA VAL A 141 -9.05 23.34 12.61
C VAL A 141 -8.81 22.79 11.21
N VAL A 142 -8.08 21.69 11.13
CA VAL A 142 -7.94 20.85 9.93
C VAL A 142 -8.60 19.50 10.19
N VAL A 143 -9.09 18.85 9.14
CA VAL A 143 -9.87 17.61 9.26
C VAL A 143 -9.11 16.40 8.74
N GLY A 144 -9.16 15.29 9.48
CA GLY A 144 -8.73 13.97 9.03
C GLY A 144 -9.89 12.97 9.01
N HIS A 145 -9.93 12.11 8.00
CA HIS A 145 -10.94 11.05 7.86
C HIS A 145 -10.28 9.66 7.91
N ILE A 146 -10.83 8.72 8.69
CA ILE A 146 -10.24 7.39 8.95
C ILE A 146 -10.91 6.25 8.15
N GLY A 147 -11.87 6.59 7.30
CA GLY A 147 -12.45 5.70 6.30
C GLY A 147 -13.80 5.12 6.73
N ASP A 148 -14.27 4.13 5.97
CA ASP A 148 -15.58 3.51 6.06
C ASP A 148 -16.70 4.57 5.99
N ILE A 149 -16.63 5.37 4.91
CA ILE A 149 -17.55 6.49 4.68
C ILE A 149 -18.97 5.97 4.47
N THR A 150 -19.09 4.93 3.66
CA THR A 150 -20.34 4.22 3.40
C THR A 150 -20.17 2.76 3.75
N ASN A 151 -21.28 2.06 3.96
CA ASN A 151 -21.29 0.61 4.12
C ASN A 151 -20.76 -0.11 2.87
N ASN A 152 -20.99 0.43 1.67
CA ASN A 152 -20.53 -0.11 0.38
C ASN A 152 -20.64 -1.65 0.27
N TRP A 153 -21.79 -2.25 0.59
CA TRP A 153 -21.88 -3.71 0.76
C TRP A 153 -21.51 -4.50 -0.50
N VAL A 154 -20.35 -5.14 -0.51
CA VAL A 154 -19.88 -5.97 -1.63
C VAL A 154 -19.77 -7.44 -1.22
N GLY A 155 -19.91 -8.34 -2.20
CA GLY A 155 -19.69 -9.78 -2.02
C GLY A 155 -20.71 -10.42 -1.07
N ARG A 156 -20.23 -11.13 -0.04
CA ARG A 156 -21.10 -11.88 0.89
C ARG A 156 -22.04 -10.98 1.71
N LEU A 157 -21.68 -9.71 1.88
CA LEU A 157 -22.47 -8.74 2.63
C LEU A 157 -23.45 -7.97 1.76
N ALA A 158 -23.43 -8.12 0.43
CA ALA A 158 -24.32 -7.41 -0.49
C ALA A 158 -25.81 -7.60 -0.17
N ARG A 159 -26.18 -8.74 0.46
CA ARG A 159 -27.55 -8.98 0.94
C ARG A 159 -28.05 -7.94 1.94
N LEU A 160 -27.15 -7.28 2.68
CA LEU A 160 -27.51 -6.27 3.69
C LEU A 160 -28.06 -4.98 3.07
N TYR A 161 -27.88 -4.77 1.76
CA TYR A 161 -28.62 -3.71 1.04
C TYR A 161 -30.13 -3.88 1.13
N ALA A 162 -30.65 -5.11 1.33
CA ALA A 162 -32.08 -5.35 1.51
C ALA A 162 -32.65 -4.76 2.80
N ASP A 163 -31.80 -4.55 3.81
CA ASP A 163 -32.16 -4.00 5.12
C ASP A 163 -31.83 -2.50 5.23
N GLN A 164 -31.20 -1.92 4.19
CA GLN A 164 -30.78 -0.53 4.14
C GLN A 164 -31.85 0.35 3.48
N SER A 165 -32.17 1.48 4.09
CA SER A 165 -33.20 2.41 3.59
C SER A 165 -32.69 3.35 2.50
N THR A 166 -31.38 3.43 2.33
CA THR A 166 -30.72 4.25 1.30
C THR A 166 -30.30 3.36 0.13
N THR A 167 -30.46 3.88 -1.07
CA THR A 167 -29.93 3.27 -2.29
C THR A 167 -28.42 3.50 -2.40
N ALA A 168 -27.73 2.67 -3.20
CA ALA A 168 -26.31 2.88 -3.49
C ALA A 168 -26.01 4.27 -4.10
N ARG A 169 -26.95 4.83 -4.88
CA ARG A 169 -26.81 6.19 -5.43
C ARG A 169 -26.87 7.24 -4.32
N GLU A 170 -27.82 7.12 -3.40
CA GLU A 170 -27.95 8.05 -2.27
C GLU A 170 -26.73 7.96 -1.35
N ALA A 171 -26.18 6.77 -1.12
CA ALA A 171 -24.95 6.59 -0.36
C ALA A 171 -23.78 7.42 -0.93
N TRP A 172 -23.61 7.43 -2.26
CA TRP A 172 -22.56 8.25 -2.89
C TRP A 172 -22.85 9.75 -2.84
N LEU A 173 -24.11 10.18 -2.92
CA LEU A 173 -24.47 11.58 -2.73
C LEU A 173 -24.15 12.06 -1.31
N LEU A 174 -24.40 11.21 -0.30
CA LEU A 174 -24.06 11.49 1.09
C LEU A 174 -22.54 11.51 1.32
N ALA A 175 -21.80 10.57 0.72
CA ALA A 175 -20.34 10.55 0.77
C ALA A 175 -19.73 11.81 0.11
N GLU A 176 -20.22 12.19 -1.07
CA GLU A 176 -19.80 13.41 -1.76
C GLU A 176 -20.10 14.66 -0.93
N TRP A 177 -21.30 14.77 -0.35
CA TRP A 177 -21.64 15.85 0.58
C TRP A 177 -20.64 15.93 1.74
N LEU A 178 -20.44 14.82 2.46
CA LEU A 178 -19.57 14.82 3.64
C LEU A 178 -18.13 15.24 3.29
N LEU A 179 -17.56 14.62 2.25
CA LEU A 179 -16.17 14.86 1.86
C LEU A 179 -15.95 16.29 1.35
N ASN A 180 -16.91 16.85 0.61
CA ASN A 180 -16.84 18.25 0.15
C ASN A 180 -17.03 19.24 1.30
N GLU A 181 -17.84 18.92 2.31
CA GLU A 181 -18.08 19.81 3.45
C GLU A 181 -16.88 19.89 4.40
N ILE A 182 -16.14 18.79 4.57
CA ILE A 182 -15.02 18.73 5.52
C ILE A 182 -13.65 19.01 4.91
N GLU A 183 -13.51 18.86 3.58
CA GLU A 183 -12.26 19.08 2.82
C GLU A 183 -11.02 18.50 3.53
N PRO A 184 -10.90 17.17 3.62
CA PRO A 184 -10.00 16.54 4.57
C PRO A 184 -8.53 16.75 4.17
N LEU A 185 -7.69 17.10 5.15
CA LEU A 185 -6.22 17.08 5.08
C LEU A 185 -5.71 15.69 4.69
N PHE A 186 -6.34 14.66 5.24
CA PHE A 186 -6.13 13.28 4.82
C PHE A 186 -7.42 12.47 4.89
N CYS A 187 -7.58 11.53 3.95
CA CYS A 187 -8.65 10.55 3.94
C CYS A 187 -8.03 9.15 3.82
N ILE A 188 -8.16 8.34 4.86
CA ILE A 188 -7.79 6.93 4.80
C ILE A 188 -8.97 6.14 4.24
N LEU A 189 -8.73 5.32 3.23
CA LEU A 189 -9.73 4.37 2.74
C LEU A 189 -9.81 3.18 3.70
N GLY A 190 -10.97 3.02 4.32
CA GLY A 190 -11.31 1.88 5.16
C GLY A 190 -11.61 0.64 4.33
N ASN A 191 -11.86 -0.49 5.00
CA ASN A 191 -12.09 -1.74 4.25
C ASN A 191 -13.36 -1.68 3.41
N HIS A 192 -14.40 -0.97 3.86
CA HIS A 192 -15.63 -0.81 3.09
C HIS A 192 -15.38 0.03 1.84
N ASP A 193 -14.61 1.11 1.95
CA ASP A 193 -14.26 1.98 0.83
C ASP A 193 -13.48 1.22 -0.26
N MET A 194 -12.57 0.33 0.16
CA MET A 194 -11.68 -0.39 -0.76
C MET A 194 -12.34 -1.56 -1.49
N TRP A 195 -13.54 -2.01 -1.12
CA TRP A 195 -14.18 -3.16 -1.78
C TRP A 195 -14.54 -2.90 -3.24
N SER A 196 -14.63 -1.64 -3.67
CA SER A 196 -14.84 -1.27 -5.07
C SER A 196 -13.56 -1.35 -5.93
N GLY A 197 -12.40 -1.63 -5.33
CA GLY A 197 -11.11 -1.71 -6.02
C GLY A 197 -10.73 -0.40 -6.72
N HIS A 198 -10.13 -0.49 -7.91
CA HIS A 198 -9.67 0.67 -8.69
C HIS A 198 -10.80 1.58 -9.24
N GLY A 199 -12.07 1.19 -9.06
CA GLY A 199 -13.24 1.98 -9.45
C GLY A 199 -13.88 2.74 -8.30
N ASN A 200 -13.19 2.93 -7.18
CA ASN A 200 -13.74 3.58 -5.98
C ASN A 200 -14.15 5.04 -6.27
N PRO A 201 -15.43 5.42 -6.11
CA PRO A 201 -15.89 6.79 -6.33
C PRO A 201 -15.23 7.84 -5.44
N ILE A 202 -14.71 7.45 -4.26
CA ILE A 202 -14.02 8.37 -3.34
C ILE A 202 -12.77 8.97 -4.01
N ASP A 203 -12.04 8.19 -4.81
CA ASP A 203 -10.87 8.67 -5.56
C ASP A 203 -11.27 9.78 -6.54
N TRP A 204 -12.46 9.68 -7.13
CA TRP A 204 -13.00 10.68 -8.04
C TRP A 204 -13.53 11.92 -7.32
N ILE A 205 -14.21 11.74 -6.18
CA ILE A 205 -14.74 12.84 -5.36
C ILE A 205 -13.57 13.70 -4.86
N LEU A 206 -12.51 13.09 -4.36
CA LEU A 206 -11.37 13.78 -3.77
C LEU A 206 -10.25 14.12 -4.75
N ARG A 207 -10.41 13.86 -6.06
CA ARG A 207 -9.33 14.05 -7.07
C ARG A 207 -8.77 15.49 -7.16
N HIS A 208 -9.52 16.47 -6.69
CA HIS A 208 -9.12 17.88 -6.65
C HIS A 208 -8.93 18.42 -5.23
N SER A 209 -9.11 17.56 -4.22
CA SER A 209 -8.80 17.92 -2.84
C SER A 209 -7.30 18.14 -2.70
N PRO A 210 -6.86 19.18 -1.97
CA PRO A 210 -5.44 19.38 -1.65
C PRO A 210 -4.91 18.35 -0.64
N GLY A 211 -5.81 17.62 0.02
CA GLY A 211 -5.46 16.58 0.99
C GLY A 211 -4.95 15.30 0.37
N VAL A 212 -4.52 14.38 1.23
CA VAL A 212 -3.95 13.08 0.84
C VAL A 212 -4.98 11.98 1.02
N THR A 213 -5.27 11.23 -0.05
CA THR A 213 -6.09 10.02 0.02
C THR A 213 -5.21 8.79 -0.11
N GLU A 214 -5.22 7.91 0.89
CA GLU A 214 -4.39 6.71 0.91
C GLU A 214 -5.14 5.49 1.43
N ALA A 215 -4.78 4.31 0.93
CA ALA A 215 -5.33 3.04 1.38
C ALA A 215 -4.67 2.60 2.70
N HIS A 216 -5.46 2.05 3.64
CA HIS A 216 -5.03 1.47 4.91
C HIS A 216 -4.41 2.43 5.94
N GLY A 217 -3.64 3.43 5.52
CA GLY A 217 -3.03 4.41 6.41
C GLY A 217 -2.06 5.37 5.72
N VAL A 218 -1.71 6.43 6.44
CA VAL A 218 -0.83 7.51 6.01
C VAL A 218 0.06 7.95 7.17
N ARG A 219 1.25 8.43 6.85
CA ARG A 219 2.12 9.14 7.78
C ARG A 219 2.46 10.51 7.22
N LEU A 220 2.15 11.55 7.99
CA LEU A 220 2.33 12.95 7.59
C LEU A 220 3.36 13.63 8.49
N ALA A 221 4.18 14.49 7.91
CA ALA A 221 4.98 15.48 8.62
C ALA A 221 4.32 16.85 8.45
N LEU A 222 3.53 17.29 9.44
CA LEU A 222 2.84 18.58 9.40
C LEU A 222 3.82 19.70 9.77
N ARG A 223 4.23 20.50 8.79
CA ARG A 223 5.20 21.58 8.94
C ARG A 223 4.50 22.92 9.07
N GLN A 224 4.70 23.59 10.20
CA GLN A 224 4.11 24.91 10.49
C GLN A 224 5.08 26.06 10.16
N PRO A 225 4.59 27.30 10.01
CA PRO A 225 5.43 28.46 9.69
C PRO A 225 6.50 28.77 10.74
N CYS A 226 6.27 28.42 12.01
CA CYS A 226 7.26 28.54 13.08
C CYS A 226 8.42 27.53 13.01
N GLY A 227 8.44 26.64 12.00
CA GLY A 227 9.46 25.60 11.84
C GLY A 227 9.17 24.31 12.61
N ALA A 228 8.12 24.30 13.44
CA ALA A 228 7.68 23.09 14.13
C ALA A 228 7.18 22.03 13.14
N GLU A 229 7.52 20.77 13.41
CA GLU A 229 7.05 19.60 12.66
C GLU A 229 6.28 18.66 13.58
N THR A 230 5.01 18.40 13.27
CA THR A 230 4.19 17.44 14.01
C THR A 230 3.89 16.23 13.12
N ARG A 231 4.45 15.08 13.48
CA ARG A 231 4.21 13.80 12.81
C ARG A 231 2.89 13.17 13.21
N VAL A 232 2.05 12.86 12.22
CA VAL A 232 0.75 12.19 12.37
C VAL A 232 0.78 10.85 11.65
N HIS A 233 0.39 9.78 12.33
CA HIS A 233 0.28 8.44 11.76
C HIS A 233 -1.17 7.96 11.91
N ALA A 234 -1.92 8.07 10.83
CA ALA A 234 -3.32 7.68 10.79
C ALA A 234 -3.47 6.38 10.01
N ARG A 235 -4.24 5.43 10.53
CA ARG A 235 -4.57 4.19 9.84
C ARG A 235 -6.02 3.86 10.07
N HIS A 236 -6.66 3.16 9.14
CA HIS A 236 -7.99 2.63 9.40
C HIS A 236 -7.95 1.71 10.64
N ASN A 237 -6.90 0.89 10.74
CA ASN A 237 -6.56 0.15 11.95
C ASN A 237 -5.06 -0.10 12.09
N PHE A 238 -4.61 -0.25 13.33
CA PHE A 238 -3.26 -0.76 13.65
C PHE A 238 -3.33 -2.24 13.96
N LYS A 239 -2.32 -2.99 13.49
CA LYS A 239 -2.18 -4.41 13.84
C LYS A 239 -2.16 -4.54 15.37
N GLY A 240 -2.71 -5.64 15.91
CA GLY A 240 -2.70 -5.94 17.35
C GLY A 240 -3.98 -5.52 18.05
N THR A 241 -4.58 -6.46 18.78
CA THR A 241 -5.86 -6.29 19.47
C THR A 241 -5.73 -6.70 20.94
N SER A 242 -6.65 -6.24 21.79
CA SER A 242 -6.75 -6.62 23.19
C SER A 242 -8.21 -6.57 23.62
N ILE A 243 -8.60 -7.51 24.48
CA ILE A 243 -9.92 -7.50 25.14
C ILE A 243 -9.98 -6.53 26.34
N TYR A 244 -8.85 -5.94 26.72
CA TYR A 244 -8.72 -5.04 27.88
C TYR A 244 -8.41 -3.59 27.51
N ASN A 245 -7.94 -3.34 26.28
CA ASN A 245 -7.51 -2.02 25.85
C ASN A 245 -7.73 -1.82 24.36
N GLU A 246 -8.69 -0.99 24.02
CA GLU A 246 -9.12 -0.61 22.68
C GLU A 246 -7.99 0.09 21.89
N LEU A 247 -7.02 0.67 22.61
CA LEU A 247 -5.85 1.36 22.07
C LEU A 247 -4.61 0.47 21.96
N HIS A 248 -4.72 -0.84 22.20
CA HIS A 248 -3.56 -1.74 22.25
C HIS A 248 -2.70 -1.70 20.97
N GLY A 249 -3.32 -1.74 19.78
CA GLY A 249 -2.59 -1.67 18.51
C GLY A 249 -1.80 -0.36 18.35
N LEU A 250 -2.42 0.77 18.70
CA LEU A 250 -1.78 2.10 18.70
C LEU A 250 -0.63 2.16 19.71
N LYS A 251 -0.85 1.66 20.94
CA LYS A 251 0.18 1.63 21.98
C LYS A 251 1.37 0.75 21.60
N ARG A 252 1.12 -0.40 20.95
CA ARG A 252 2.20 -1.23 20.41
C ARG A 252 3.01 -0.45 19.36
N GLU A 253 2.33 0.29 18.49
CA GLU A 253 3.00 1.10 17.47
C GLU A 253 3.91 2.16 18.09
N VAL A 254 3.47 2.89 19.11
CA VAL A 254 4.32 3.87 19.81
C VAL A 254 5.56 3.21 20.44
N LEU A 255 5.40 2.02 21.02
CA LEU A 255 6.48 1.36 21.75
C LEU A 255 7.47 0.61 20.83
N MET A 256 6.99 0.06 19.72
CA MET A 256 7.75 -0.91 18.90
C MET A 256 7.83 -0.54 17.42
N GLY A 257 7.06 0.45 16.97
CA GLY A 257 6.96 0.87 15.58
C GLY A 257 7.46 2.29 15.37
N LEU A 258 6.70 3.08 14.61
CA LEU A 258 7.06 4.45 14.27
C LEU A 258 6.68 5.44 15.38
N ARG A 259 7.64 6.29 15.75
CA ARG A 259 7.52 7.24 16.87
C ARG A 259 7.02 8.59 16.37
N ASP A 260 5.70 8.76 16.46
CA ASP A 260 4.99 9.94 15.99
C ASP A 260 4.23 10.63 17.13
N HIS A 261 3.97 11.92 16.96
CA HIS A 261 3.33 12.74 17.99
C HIS A 261 1.86 12.36 18.16
N VAL A 262 1.21 11.99 17.06
CA VAL A 262 -0.22 11.67 17.03
C VAL A 262 -0.45 10.39 16.24
N LEU A 263 -1.09 9.39 16.86
CA LEU A 263 -1.50 8.17 16.18
C LEU A 263 -3.03 8.02 16.26
N ILE A 264 -3.65 7.66 15.13
CA ILE A 264 -5.11 7.73 14.96
C ILE A 264 -5.67 6.48 14.28
N ALA A 265 -6.71 5.88 14.86
CA ALA A 265 -7.40 4.70 14.32
C ALA A 265 -8.94 4.78 14.35
N GLY A 266 -9.61 3.89 13.61
CA GLY A 266 -11.07 3.73 13.55
C GLY A 266 -11.47 2.25 13.54
N HIS A 267 -12.29 1.80 12.58
CA HIS A 267 -12.59 0.41 12.19
C HIS A 267 -13.39 -0.45 13.19
N HIS A 268 -12.99 -0.48 14.47
CA HIS A 268 -13.59 -1.38 15.46
C HIS A 268 -14.87 -0.84 16.10
N HIS A 269 -15.27 0.38 15.76
CA HIS A 269 -16.44 1.08 16.33
C HIS A 269 -16.40 1.21 17.86
N VAL A 270 -15.19 1.24 18.42
CA VAL A 270 -14.90 1.49 19.83
C VAL A 270 -13.95 2.66 19.93
N GLY A 271 -14.12 3.49 20.94
CA GLY A 271 -13.34 4.70 21.10
C GLY A 271 -12.41 4.68 22.30
N GLY A 272 -11.42 5.57 22.24
CA GLY A 272 -10.53 5.85 23.36
C GLY A 272 -9.43 6.81 22.97
N ASP A 273 -8.81 7.39 23.98
CA ASP A 273 -7.64 8.22 23.81
C ASP A 273 -6.67 8.02 24.99
N GLN A 274 -5.38 8.23 24.74
CA GLN A 274 -4.36 8.16 25.78
C GLN A 274 -3.13 9.00 25.41
N GLY A 275 -2.61 9.74 26.38
CA GLY A 275 -1.22 10.22 26.34
C GLY A 275 -0.25 9.13 26.76
N THR A 276 0.82 8.93 26.00
CA THR A 276 1.85 7.93 26.31
C THR A 276 3.24 8.43 25.91
N VAL A 277 4.28 7.77 26.41
CA VAL A 277 5.68 8.14 26.17
C VAL A 277 6.32 7.04 25.35
N ALA A 278 6.89 7.41 24.22
CA ALA A 278 7.69 6.52 23.39
C ALA A 278 9.06 6.24 24.06
N PRO A 279 9.76 5.17 23.67
CA PRO A 279 11.03 4.80 24.31
C PRO A 279 12.14 5.87 24.23
N ASP A 280 12.06 6.79 23.26
CA ASP A 280 13.00 7.92 23.09
C ASP A 280 12.60 9.18 23.87
N GLY A 281 11.53 9.11 24.67
CA GLY A 281 11.03 10.23 25.47
C GLY A 281 10.01 11.12 24.76
N LEU A 282 9.72 10.89 23.47
CA LEU A 282 8.65 11.58 22.75
C LEU A 282 7.30 11.30 23.43
N VAL A 283 6.53 12.36 23.70
CA VAL A 283 5.17 12.23 24.18
C VAL A 283 4.20 12.14 23.01
N SER A 284 3.51 11.01 22.90
CA SER A 284 2.53 10.73 21.85
C SER A 284 1.10 10.78 22.39
N GLN A 285 0.19 11.34 21.60
CA GLN A 285 -1.25 11.16 21.77
C GLN A 285 -1.72 10.03 20.85
N ILE A 286 -2.35 9.00 21.42
CA ILE A 286 -3.02 7.96 20.64
C ILE A 286 -4.54 8.13 20.76
N VAL A 287 -5.25 7.93 19.66
CA VAL A 287 -6.71 8.10 19.58
C VAL A 287 -7.31 7.00 18.70
N ARG A 288 -8.41 6.41 19.15
CA ARG A 288 -9.33 5.64 18.31
C ARG A 288 -10.69 6.32 18.32
N VAL A 289 -11.21 6.67 17.16
CA VAL A 289 -12.59 7.17 17.03
C VAL A 289 -13.55 5.98 16.96
N SER A 290 -14.68 6.07 17.65
CA SER A 290 -15.70 5.01 17.61
C SER A 290 -16.61 5.09 16.40
N GLY A 291 -16.53 6.18 15.64
CA GLY A 291 -17.41 6.48 14.52
C GLY A 291 -18.85 6.81 14.92
N TYR A 292 -19.68 7.00 13.89
CA TYR A 292 -21.05 7.47 14.05
C TYR A 292 -22.09 6.35 13.92
N LYS A 293 -21.70 5.14 13.49
CA LYS A 293 -22.57 3.97 13.49
C LYS A 293 -22.81 3.46 14.92
N GLN A 294 -23.90 3.91 15.54
CA GLN A 294 -24.23 3.62 16.94
C GLN A 294 -25.28 2.52 17.10
N ALA A 295 -26.20 2.39 16.15
CA ALA A 295 -27.16 1.28 16.16
C ALA A 295 -26.71 0.20 15.17
N ASP A 296 -26.03 -0.82 15.70
CA ASP A 296 -25.45 -1.88 14.88
C ASP A 296 -26.04 -3.25 15.26
N HIS A 297 -26.83 -3.84 14.37
CA HIS A 297 -27.41 -5.17 14.58
C HIS A 297 -26.34 -6.27 14.59
N TYR A 298 -25.32 -6.15 13.74
CA TYR A 298 -24.26 -7.14 13.62
C TYR A 298 -23.39 -7.16 14.88
N ALA A 299 -23.05 -5.97 15.42
CA ALA A 299 -22.35 -5.87 16.70
C ALA A 299 -23.15 -6.51 17.85
N LYS A 300 -24.49 -6.37 17.85
CA LYS A 300 -25.37 -7.03 18.83
C LYS A 300 -25.38 -8.54 18.68
N GLU A 301 -25.46 -9.06 17.44
CA GLU A 301 -25.40 -10.50 17.14
C GLU A 301 -24.10 -11.11 17.65
N LEU A 302 -22.98 -10.39 17.49
CA LEU A 302 -21.66 -10.81 17.99
C LEU A 302 -21.46 -10.59 19.50
N GLY A 303 -22.41 -9.97 20.20
CA GLY A 303 -22.30 -9.67 21.63
C GLY A 303 -21.18 -8.67 21.98
N LEU A 304 -20.84 -7.78 21.04
CA LEU A 304 -19.78 -6.78 21.26
C LEU A 304 -20.23 -5.71 22.26
N LYS A 305 -19.30 -5.31 23.13
CA LYS A 305 -19.56 -4.22 24.09
C LYS A 305 -19.62 -2.88 23.36
N SER A 306 -20.61 -2.09 23.70
CA SER A 306 -20.68 -0.70 23.26
C SER A 306 -19.65 0.13 24.02
N ALA A 307 -18.70 0.73 23.28
CA ALA A 307 -17.67 1.60 23.82
C ALA A 307 -17.55 2.88 22.96
N HIS A 308 -18.67 3.55 22.71
CA HIS A 308 -18.75 4.75 21.87
C HIS A 308 -18.36 6.04 22.61
N ILE A 309 -17.13 6.09 23.12
CA ILE A 309 -16.52 7.37 23.48
C ILE A 309 -15.90 7.96 22.21
N HIS A 310 -15.91 9.28 22.03
CA HIS A 310 -15.31 9.92 20.85
C HIS A 310 -15.79 9.35 19.50
N ALA A 311 -17.06 9.57 19.13
CA ALA A 311 -17.52 9.35 17.75
C ALA A 311 -16.61 10.05 16.72
N SER A 312 -16.09 11.20 17.15
CA SER A 312 -14.95 11.90 16.57
C SER A 312 -14.08 12.44 17.69
N ALA A 313 -12.86 12.87 17.35
CA ALA A 313 -11.92 13.46 18.29
C ALA A 313 -11.42 14.82 17.79
N LEU A 314 -11.24 15.76 18.70
CA LEU A 314 -10.46 16.97 18.42
C LEU A 314 -9.14 16.86 19.16
N ILE A 315 -8.05 16.79 18.39
CA ILE A 315 -6.69 16.71 18.91
C ILE A 315 -6.08 18.11 18.81
N ILE A 316 -5.73 18.70 19.95
CA ILE A 316 -5.07 20.00 19.99
C ILE A 316 -3.57 19.76 19.83
N ILE A 317 -2.96 20.49 18.89
CA ILE A 317 -1.53 20.48 18.63
C ILE A 317 -1.01 21.87 18.95
N ASP A 318 -0.12 21.97 19.94
CA ASP A 318 0.51 23.22 20.34
C ASP A 318 2.00 23.21 19.97
N PRO A 319 2.41 23.98 18.93
CA PRO A 319 3.80 23.98 18.50
C PRO A 319 4.75 24.65 19.49
N THR A 320 4.24 25.39 20.48
CA THR A 320 5.05 26.11 21.48
C THR A 320 5.53 25.19 22.61
N GLU A 321 4.87 24.05 22.78
CA GLU A 321 5.22 23.02 23.74
C GLU A 321 6.33 22.11 23.18
N PRO A 322 7.28 21.64 24.03
CA PRO A 322 8.31 20.72 23.60
C PRO A 322 7.75 19.31 23.36
N ASP A 323 8.44 18.51 22.54
CA ASP A 323 8.04 17.13 22.19
C ASP A 323 7.88 16.18 23.40
N THR A 324 8.47 16.53 24.54
CA THR A 324 8.37 15.79 25.81
C THR A 324 7.18 16.23 26.68
N SER A 325 6.36 17.18 26.23
CA SER A 325 5.21 17.71 26.96
C SER A 325 3.90 17.06 26.53
N ARG A 326 3.01 16.80 27.49
CA ARG A 326 1.61 16.45 27.20
C ARG A 326 0.85 17.59 26.52
N GLY A 327 1.32 18.83 26.64
CA GLY A 327 0.76 19.99 25.95
C GLY A 327 1.03 19.99 24.44
N ARG A 328 2.09 19.29 23.98
CA ARG A 328 2.45 19.21 22.55
C ARG A 328 1.31 18.71 21.68
N ALA A 329 0.67 17.65 22.12
CA ALA A 329 -0.52 17.09 21.48
C ALA A 329 -1.40 16.37 22.51
N PHE A 330 -2.70 16.70 22.54
CA PHE A 330 -3.65 16.01 23.40
C PHE A 330 -5.07 15.98 22.81
N CYS A 331 -5.80 14.90 23.10
CA CYS A 331 -7.21 14.79 22.72
C CYS A 331 -8.08 15.54 23.73
N ALA A 332 -9.00 16.36 23.23
CA ALA A 332 -9.99 17.02 24.07
C ALA A 332 -11.08 16.03 24.52
N PRO A 333 -11.71 16.23 25.70
CA PRO A 333 -12.76 15.34 26.19
C PRO A 333 -14.00 15.27 25.28
N THR A 334 -14.34 16.40 24.64
CA THR A 334 -15.35 16.46 23.57
C THR A 334 -14.89 17.45 22.51
N VAL A 335 -15.53 17.43 21.35
CA VAL A 335 -15.22 18.36 20.25
C VAL A 335 -15.47 19.80 20.70
N GLU A 336 -16.62 20.08 21.31
CA GLU A 336 -17.02 21.42 21.77
C GLU A 336 -16.08 21.96 22.84
N LYS A 337 -15.75 21.15 23.85
CA LYS A 337 -14.77 21.54 24.87
C LYS A 337 -13.40 21.78 24.26
N GLY A 338 -13.03 20.96 23.28
CA GLY A 338 -11.79 21.12 22.54
C GLY A 338 -11.69 22.46 21.81
N LEU A 339 -12.77 22.90 21.16
CA LEU A 339 -12.80 24.21 20.50
C LEU A 339 -12.64 25.36 21.51
N LEU A 340 -13.31 25.28 22.67
CA LEU A 340 -13.15 26.27 23.73
C LEU A 340 -11.69 26.36 24.24
N ILE A 341 -11.04 25.21 24.40
CA ILE A 341 -9.62 25.14 24.81
C ILE A 341 -8.73 25.69 23.70
N LEU A 342 -8.96 25.29 22.46
CA LEU A 342 -8.20 25.76 21.29
C LEU A 342 -8.28 27.28 21.19
N ASP A 343 -9.48 27.86 21.24
CA ASP A 343 -9.68 29.32 21.18
C ASP A 343 -8.98 30.05 22.32
N ALA A 344 -8.93 29.46 23.52
CA ALA A 344 -8.19 30.03 24.64
C ALA A 344 -6.68 30.03 24.39
N LEU A 345 -6.14 28.92 23.86
CA LEU A 345 -4.71 28.80 23.49
C LEU A 345 -4.36 29.75 22.33
N ARG A 346 -5.23 29.89 21.33
CA ARG A 346 -5.09 30.84 20.22
C ARG A 346 -4.98 32.28 20.72
N ARG A 347 -5.92 32.71 21.57
CA ARG A 347 -5.89 34.06 22.18
C ARG A 347 -4.64 34.27 23.04
N ALA A 348 -4.15 33.24 23.73
CA ALA A 348 -2.93 33.34 24.52
C ALA A 348 -1.69 33.49 23.62
N TYR A 349 -1.63 32.70 22.54
CA TYR A 349 -0.56 32.74 21.55
C TYR A 349 -0.49 34.12 20.86
N GLU A 350 -1.63 34.63 20.37
CA GLU A 350 -1.71 35.93 19.69
C GLU A 350 -1.20 37.07 20.58
N ARG A 351 -1.61 37.11 21.85
CA ARG A 351 -1.10 38.08 22.83
C ARG A 351 0.40 37.96 23.15
N SER A 352 1.01 36.79 22.92
CA SER A 352 2.45 36.58 23.12
C SER A 352 3.29 36.97 21.91
N THR A 353 2.64 37.16 20.76
CA THR A 353 3.26 37.52 19.48
C THR A 353 3.02 38.97 19.06
N GLU A 354 2.08 39.66 19.72
CA GLU A 354 1.94 41.12 19.75
C GLU A 354 3.00 41.75 20.64
#